data_AF-A0A9E5LJV9-F1
#
_entry.id   AF-A0A9E5LJV9-F1
#
_cell.length_a   1.000
_cell.length_b   1.000
_cell.length_c   1.000
_cell.angle_alpha   90.00
_cell.angle_beta   90.00
_cell.angle_gamma   90.00
#
_symmetry.space_group_name_H-M   'P 1'
#
loop_
_entity.id
_entity.type
_entity.pdbx_description
1 polymer ?
#
loop_
_entity_poly.entity_id
_entity_poly.type
_entity_poly.pdbx_seq_one_letter_code
_entity_poly.pdbx_strand_id
1 'polypeptide(L)'
;MASLFLCLIKVLIKQGFTMNARMQISMAMQLSSELGRMTQSYNTRLAQLLRSHDVTYPQYAVLDHIMRNGTKAETISQISDAVE
;
A
#
# COMPACT_ATOMS: atom_id res chain seq x y z
N MET A 1 10.98 0.83 17.75
CA MET A 1 10.64 1.24 16.36
C MET A 1 9.62 2.38 16.29
N ALA A 2 8.47 2.30 16.98
CA ALA A 2 7.44 3.36 16.95
C ALA A 2 7.91 4.76 17.44
N SER A 3 8.80 4.80 18.44
CA SER A 3 9.34 6.06 18.98
C SER A 3 10.22 6.83 17.98
N LEU A 4 11.00 6.12 17.15
CA LEU A 4 11.83 6.73 16.10
C LEU A 4 10.96 7.33 14.98
N PHE A 5 9.86 6.66 14.63
CA PHE A 5 8.91 7.13 13.63
C PHE A 5 8.19 8.41 14.07
N LEU A 6 7.75 8.45 15.33
CA LEU A 6 7.14 9.65 15.92
C LEU A 6 8.14 10.81 16.05
N CYS A 7 9.41 10.52 16.31
CA CYS A 7 10.46 11.53 16.37
C CYS A 7 10.74 12.12 14.99
N LEU A 8 10.77 11.28 13.94
CA LEU A 8 10.88 11.73 12.54
C LEU A 8 9.72 12.65 12.13
N ILE A 9 8.49 12.28 12.48
CA ILE A 9 7.29 13.11 12.20
C ILE A 9 7.41 14.47 12.89
N LYS A 10 7.84 14.52 14.16
CA LYS A 10 8.03 15.78 14.89
C LYS A 10 9.14 16.65 14.27
N VAL A 11 10.23 16.05 13.80
CA VAL A 11 11.31 16.77 13.11
C VAL A 11 10.82 17.34 11.78
N LEU A 12 10.05 16.57 11.00
CA LEU A 12 9.47 17.03 9.73
C LEU A 12 8.46 18.17 9.93
N ILE A 13 7.60 18.09 10.96
CA ILE A 13 6.67 19.17 11.33
C ILE A 13 7.43 20.43 11.76
N LYS A 14 8.50 20.28 12.55
CA LYS A 14 9.34 21.40 12.99
C LYS A 14 10.10 22.05 11.82
N GLN A 15 10.52 21.28 10.82
CA GLN A 15 11.11 21.81 9.58
C GLN A 15 10.07 22.44 8.64
N GLY A 16 8.80 22.01 8.72
CA GLY A 16 7.67 22.57 7.97
C GLY A 16 7.45 24.08 8.16
N PHE A 17 7.91 24.66 9.27
CA PHE A 17 7.87 26.11 9.51
C PHE A 17 8.86 26.93 8.65
N THR A 18 9.69 26.28 7.83
CA THR A 18 10.68 26.95 6.94
C THR A 18 10.60 26.54 5.47
N MET A 19 9.71 25.60 5.09
CA MET A 19 9.58 25.14 3.71
C MET A 19 8.49 25.93 2.97
N ASN A 20 8.88 26.77 2.00
CA ASN A 20 7.93 27.44 1.11
C ASN A 20 7.04 26.40 0.38
N ALA A 21 5.73 26.66 0.29
CA ALA A 21 4.72 25.81 -0.32
C ALA A 21 5.13 25.21 -1.69
N ARG A 22 5.90 25.95 -2.50
CA ARG A 22 6.44 25.44 -3.78
C ARG A 22 7.32 24.19 -3.60
N MET A 23 8.13 24.16 -2.56
CA MET A 23 9.00 23.01 -2.25
C MET A 23 8.19 21.81 -1.76
N GLN A 24 7.15 22.04 -0.94
CA GLN A 24 6.25 20.97 -0.48
C GLN A 24 5.50 20.33 -1.66
N ILE A 25 5.00 21.14 -2.60
CA ILE A 25 4.34 20.65 -3.82
C ILE A 25 5.32 19.83 -4.68
N SER A 26 6.54 20.32 -4.87
CA SER A 26 7.56 19.59 -5.64
C SER A 26 7.89 18.23 -5.02
N MET A 27 8.04 18.16 -3.69
CA MET A 27 8.25 16.89 -2.98
C MET A 27 7.05 15.95 -3.09
N ALA A 28 5.83 16.46 -2.96
CA ALA A 28 4.62 15.66 -3.13
C ALA A 28 4.50 15.07 -4.54
N MET A 29 4.85 15.85 -5.57
CA MET A 29 4.87 15.37 -6.97
C MET A 29 5.93 14.29 -7.19
N GLN A 30 7.14 14.47 -6.65
CA GLN A 30 8.19 13.45 -6.73
C GLN A 30 7.78 12.16 -6.02
N LEU A 31 7.21 12.27 -4.82
CA LEU A 31 6.70 11.12 -4.07
C LEU A 31 5.58 10.41 -4.84
N SER A 32 4.63 11.16 -5.40
CA SER A 32 3.55 10.60 -6.21
C SER A 32 4.09 9.84 -7.43
N SER A 33 5.10 10.40 -8.11
CA SER A 33 5.75 9.73 -9.25
C SER A 33 6.46 8.44 -8.84
N GLU A 34 7.17 8.45 -7.71
CA GLU A 34 7.83 7.25 -7.18
C GLU A 34 6.83 6.17 -6.80
N LEU A 35 5.75 6.53 -6.09
CA LEU A 35 4.67 5.62 -5.74
C LEU A 35 4.01 5.04 -6.98
N GLY A 36 3.80 5.84 -8.03
CA GLY A 36 3.29 5.38 -9.32
C GLY A 36 4.19 4.33 -9.97
N ARG A 37 5.51 4.57 -10.01
CA ARG A 37 6.50 3.60 -10.54
C ARG A 37 6.53 2.32 -9.73
N MET A 38 6.51 2.43 -8.41
CA MET A 38 6.48 1.27 -7.50
C MET A 38 5.20 0.44 -7.71
N THR A 39 4.05 1.09 -7.81
CA THR A 39 2.75 0.45 -8.06
C THR A 39 2.73 -0.29 -9.38
N GLN A 40 3.25 0.34 -10.45
CA GLN A 40 3.33 -0.29 -11.76
C GLN A 40 4.26 -1.52 -11.77
N SER A 41 5.44 -1.39 -11.15
CA SER A 41 6.40 -2.49 -11.03
C SER A 41 5.81 -3.66 -10.24
N TYR A 42 5.18 -3.35 -9.11
CA TYR A 42 4.48 -4.33 -8.27
C TYR A 42 3.36 -5.05 -9.05
N ASN A 43 2.44 -4.30 -9.67
CA ASN A 43 1.31 -4.87 -10.42
C ASN A 43 1.77 -5.75 -11.58
N THR A 44 2.85 -5.36 -12.27
CA THR A 44 3.43 -6.16 -13.36
C THR A 44 3.95 -7.49 -12.84
N ARG A 45 4.74 -7.47 -11.76
CA ARG A 45 5.31 -8.68 -11.15
C ARG A 45 4.22 -9.58 -10.55
N LEU A 46 3.24 -8.99 -9.86
CA LEU A 46 2.10 -9.72 -9.33
C LEU A 46 1.34 -10.41 -10.47
N ALA A 47 1.00 -9.70 -11.54
CA ALA A 47 0.31 -10.30 -12.69
C ALA A 47 1.11 -11.46 -13.33
N GLN A 48 2.44 -11.34 -13.42
CA GLN A 48 3.29 -12.43 -13.90
C GLN A 48 3.25 -13.65 -12.98
N LEU A 49 3.37 -13.44 -11.67
CA LEU A 49 3.32 -14.51 -10.67
C LEU A 49 1.96 -15.21 -10.67
N LEU A 50 0.87 -14.44 -10.68
CA LEU A 50 -0.49 -14.96 -10.73
C LEU A 50 -0.72 -15.83 -11.97
N ARG A 51 -0.27 -15.38 -13.15
CA ARG A 51 -0.31 -16.20 -14.38
C ARG A 51 0.52 -17.48 -14.28
N SER A 52 1.69 -17.45 -13.63
CA SER A 52 2.50 -18.66 -13.47
C SER A 52 1.87 -19.73 -12.57
N HIS A 53 0.87 -19.33 -11.76
CA HIS A 53 0.12 -20.21 -10.89
C HIS A 53 -1.33 -20.46 -11.36
N ASP A 54 -1.71 -19.97 -12.55
CA ASP A 54 -3.09 -19.99 -13.06
C ASP A 54 -4.12 -19.40 -12.07
N VAL A 55 -3.70 -18.35 -11.36
CA VAL A 55 -4.53 -17.62 -10.39
C VAL A 55 -4.94 -16.28 -10.99
N THR A 56 -6.20 -15.88 -10.81
CA THR A 56 -6.70 -14.55 -11.16
C THR A 56 -6.55 -13.57 -10.00
N TYR A 57 -6.54 -12.27 -10.28
CA TYR A 57 -6.44 -11.26 -9.22
C TYR A 57 -7.54 -11.38 -8.15
N PRO A 58 -8.84 -11.59 -8.50
CA PRO A 58 -9.88 -11.81 -7.49
C PRO A 58 -9.61 -13.05 -6.62
N GLN A 59 -9.15 -14.16 -7.19
CA GLN A 59 -8.81 -15.36 -6.43
C GLN A 59 -7.63 -15.11 -5.48
N TYR A 60 -6.60 -14.39 -5.94
CA TYR A 60 -5.49 -13.98 -5.08
C TYR A 60 -5.97 -13.11 -3.92
N ALA A 61 -6.83 -12.13 -4.19
CA ALA A 61 -7.28 -11.19 -3.18
C ALA A 61 -8.14 -11.87 -2.09
N VAL A 62 -8.97 -12.85 -2.49
CA VAL A 62 -9.66 -13.76 -1.56
C VAL A 62 -8.67 -14.59 -0.72
N LEU A 63 -7.65 -15.18 -1.35
CA LEU A 63 -6.64 -15.98 -0.65
C LEU A 63 -5.81 -15.14 0.33
N ASP A 64 -5.34 -13.96 -0.08
CA ASP A 64 -4.57 -13.03 0.78
C ASP A 64 -5.41 -12.57 1.98
N HIS A 65 -6.70 -12.29 1.78
CA HIS A 65 -7.64 -11.99 2.86
C HIS A 65 -7.74 -13.13 3.88
N ILE A 66 -8.00 -14.36 3.40
CA ILE A 66 -8.09 -15.56 4.25
C ILE A 66 -6.78 -15.79 5.01
N MET A 67 -5.63 -15.65 4.35
CA MET A 67 -4.32 -15.86 4.97
C MET A 67 -3.99 -14.81 6.04
N ARG A 68 -4.43 -13.56 5.88
CA ARG A 68 -4.20 -12.47 6.84
C ARG A 68 -5.16 -12.51 8.03
N ASN A 69 -6.41 -12.88 7.81
CA ASN A 69 -7.46 -12.81 8.83
C ASN A 69 -7.68 -14.14 9.57
N GLY A 70 -7.15 -15.25 9.05
CA GLY A 70 -7.09 -16.53 9.76
C GLY A 70 -8.45 -17.11 10.13
N THR A 71 -8.46 -18.13 10.99
CA THR A 71 -9.56 -19.08 11.29
C THR A 71 -10.85 -18.52 11.89
N LYS A 72 -11.12 -17.21 11.79
CA LYS A 72 -12.48 -16.72 12.03
C LYS A 72 -13.36 -17.32 10.95
N ALA A 73 -14.47 -17.94 11.36
CA ALA A 73 -15.46 -18.44 10.43
C ALA A 73 -16.13 -17.22 9.76
N GLU A 74 -15.48 -16.67 8.74
CA GLU A 74 -16.02 -15.63 7.89
C GLU A 74 -16.86 -16.28 6.79
N THR A 75 -18.07 -15.78 6.62
CA THR A 75 -18.95 -16.20 5.52
C THR A 75 -18.40 -15.68 4.20
N ILE A 76 -18.78 -16.32 3.09
CA ILE A 76 -18.40 -15.89 1.73
C ILE A 76 -18.79 -14.42 1.49
N SER A 77 -19.93 -13.96 2.03
CA SER A 77 -20.36 -12.56 1.93
C SER A 77 -19.39 -11.60 2.60
N GLN A 78 -18.95 -11.92 3.83
CA GLN A 78 -18.02 -11.08 4.59
C GLN A 78 -16.65 -11.00 3.92
N ILE A 79 -16.22 -12.10 3.29
CA ILE A 79 -15.00 -12.09 2.49
C ILE A 79 -15.21 -11.18 1.28
N SER A 80 -16.27 -11.38 0.49
CA SER A 80 -16.58 -10.57 -0.70
C SER A 80 -16.61 -9.07 -0.42
N ASP A 81 -17.32 -8.66 0.64
CA ASP A 81 -17.45 -7.25 1.06
C ASP A 81 -16.10 -6.62 1.44
N ALA A 82 -15.11 -7.43 1.83
CA ALA A 82 -13.79 -6.95 2.23
C ALA A 82 -12.76 -6.93 1.10
N VAL A 83 -13.07 -7.51 -0.06
CA VAL A 83 -12.17 -7.54 -1.24
C VAL A 83 -12.60 -6.58 -2.36
N GLU A 84 -13.84 -6.08 -2.34
CA GLU A 84 -14.35 -5.01 -3.24
C GLU A 84 -13.91 -3.61 -2.80
#